data_AF-A0A0F8Y4P5-F1
#
_entry.id   AF-A0A0F8Y4P5-F1
#
_cell.length_a   1.000
_cell.length_b   1.000
_cell.length_c   1.000
_cell.angle_alpha   90.00
_cell.angle_beta   90.00
_cell.angle_gamma   90.00
#
_symmetry.space_group_name_H-M   'P 1'
#
loop_
_entity.id
_entity.type
_entity.pdbx_description
1 polymer ?
#
loop_
_entity_poly.entity_id
_entity_poly.type
_entity_poly.pdbx_seq_one_letter_code
_entity_poly.pdbx_strand_id
1 'polypeptide(L)'
;MGKEVTSLIGTTASLEVAVATKYTREVLEEAASASESIAGVMRYLGLQPSGSMHCHLSKRIKEFGIDISHFQGQSWRRGVPDPDRLRAEVILVYNRREGKKEATYRLRRALGEIGRPCCCEVCGLNPEWNGKELRLQIDHKDGDILNNRPKNLRFLCPNCHSQTENYGSYKNAKFRERVYCSSCDEMLNKGGPTGLCRRCSNQRPRTASRKISLSQEELRNLVWKKPVRQVAEDFGVSDTAVH
;
A
#
# COMPACT_ATOMS: atom_id res chain seq x y z
N MET A 1 57.60 -53.08 -31.53
CA MET A 1 56.82 -51.93 -32.04
C MET A 1 55.35 -52.22 -31.80
N GLY A 2 54.66 -51.34 -31.05
CA GLY A 2 53.20 -51.35 -30.72
C GLY A 2 52.77 -52.50 -29.81
N LYS A 3 52.46 -52.38 -28.51
CA LYS A 3 51.49 -51.54 -27.77
C LYS A 3 50.09 -51.54 -28.39
N GLU A 4 49.22 -52.38 -27.83
CA GLU A 4 47.82 -52.02 -27.63
C GLU A 4 47.36 -52.55 -26.27
N VAL A 5 46.74 -51.63 -25.53
CA VAL A 5 46.35 -51.73 -24.13
C VAL A 5 44.83 -51.68 -24.15
N THR A 6 44.16 -52.76 -23.75
CA THR A 6 42.70 -52.76 -23.56
C THR A 6 42.38 -53.09 -22.10
N SER A 7 42.27 -51.99 -21.35
CA SER A 7 41.37 -51.79 -20.22
C SER A 7 40.02 -52.47 -20.45
N LEU A 8 39.41 -53.05 -19.41
CA LEU A 8 38.04 -52.71 -19.00
C LEU A 8 37.75 -53.20 -17.56
N ILE A 9 37.90 -52.24 -16.64
CA ILE A 9 36.98 -51.87 -15.54
C ILE A 9 36.51 -52.96 -14.55
N GLY A 10 37.15 -52.95 -13.38
CA GLY A 10 36.62 -53.55 -12.15
C GLY A 10 35.41 -52.79 -11.61
N THR A 11 34.45 -53.56 -11.14
CA THR A 11 33.30 -53.15 -10.35
C THR A 11 33.78 -52.69 -8.97
N THR A 12 33.71 -51.41 -8.66
CA THR A 12 33.79 -50.93 -7.27
C THR A 12 32.50 -50.21 -6.90
N ALA A 13 31.77 -50.88 -6.01
CA ALA A 13 30.65 -50.34 -5.27
C ALA A 13 31.02 -48.98 -4.67
N SER A 14 30.27 -47.96 -5.07
CA SER A 14 30.32 -46.66 -4.41
C SER A 14 29.52 -46.76 -3.11
N LEU A 15 30.23 -46.99 -2.00
CA LEU A 15 29.75 -46.63 -0.67
C LEU A 15 29.76 -45.10 -0.58
N GLU A 16 28.59 -44.47 -0.68
CA GLU A 16 28.42 -43.06 -0.33
C GLU A 16 28.46 -42.93 1.20
N VAL A 17 29.48 -42.22 1.68
CA VAL A 17 29.66 -41.84 3.08
C VAL A 17 28.61 -40.78 3.44
N ALA A 18 27.55 -41.21 4.13
CA ALA A 18 26.54 -40.31 4.69
C ALA A 18 27.16 -39.43 5.77
N VAL A 19 27.28 -38.12 5.49
CA VAL A 19 27.52 -37.10 6.51
C VAL A 19 26.38 -37.22 7.54
N ALA A 20 26.71 -37.50 8.80
CA ALA A 20 25.74 -37.60 9.90
C ALA A 20 25.04 -36.26 10.09
N THR A 21 23.95 -36.07 9.36
CA THR A 21 23.32 -34.77 9.25
C THR A 21 22.32 -34.69 10.41
N LYS A 22 22.55 -33.79 11.39
CA LYS A 22 21.82 -33.64 12.68
C LYS A 22 20.28 -33.81 12.65
N TYR A 23 19.63 -33.54 11.52
CA TYR A 23 18.18 -33.69 11.35
C TYR A 23 17.86 -34.83 10.37
N THR A 24 18.00 -36.08 10.82
CA THR A 24 17.65 -37.23 9.98
C THR A 24 16.16 -37.24 9.69
N ARG A 25 15.73 -38.08 8.74
CA ARG A 25 14.32 -38.22 8.39
C ARG A 25 13.48 -38.56 9.61
N GLU A 26 13.94 -39.53 10.39
CA GLU A 26 13.23 -40.09 11.55
C GLU A 26 13.02 -39.02 12.63
N VAL A 27 14.07 -38.24 12.93
CA VAL A 27 14.01 -37.14 13.90
C VAL A 27 13.02 -36.06 13.47
N LEU A 28 12.98 -35.74 12.18
CA LEU A 28 12.06 -34.74 11.64
C LEU A 28 10.62 -35.25 11.56
N GLU A 29 10.42 -36.54 11.29
CA GLU A 29 9.11 -37.18 11.22
C GLU A 29 8.47 -37.27 12.62
N GLU A 30 9.25 -37.68 13.62
CA GLU A 30 8.83 -37.64 15.03
C GLU A 30 8.46 -36.21 15.46
N ALA A 31 9.36 -35.24 15.23
CA ALA A 31 9.12 -33.86 15.61
C ALA A 31 7.94 -33.22 14.87
N ALA A 32 7.71 -33.59 13.61
CA ALA A 32 6.56 -33.14 12.82
C ALA A 32 5.24 -33.74 13.34
N SER A 33 5.24 -35.02 13.72
CA SER A 33 4.04 -35.66 14.30
C SER A 33 3.63 -35.05 15.65
N ALA A 34 4.61 -34.62 16.46
CA ALA A 34 4.38 -34.00 17.77
C ALA A 34 4.09 -32.49 17.72
N SER A 35 4.05 -31.87 16.53
CA SER A 35 3.94 -30.42 16.35
C SER A 35 2.83 -30.02 15.39
N GLU A 36 2.34 -28.78 15.52
CA GLU A 36 1.34 -28.18 14.60
C GLU A 36 1.94 -27.08 13.69
N SER A 37 3.24 -26.85 13.78
CA SER A 37 3.96 -25.84 12.98
C SER A 37 5.46 -26.11 12.94
N ILE A 38 6.15 -25.53 11.94
CA ILE A 38 7.62 -25.58 11.82
C ILE A 38 8.32 -24.95 13.04
N ALA A 39 7.73 -23.91 13.63
CA ALA A 39 8.24 -23.36 14.90
C ALA A 39 8.03 -24.34 16.07
N GLY A 40 6.97 -25.14 16.05
CA GLY A 40 6.75 -26.27 16.96
C GLY A 40 7.85 -27.32 16.82
N VAL A 41 8.17 -27.72 15.59
CA VAL A 41 9.26 -28.67 15.29
C VAL A 41 10.58 -28.17 15.87
N MET A 42 10.90 -26.89 15.73
CA MET A 42 12.11 -26.32 16.35
C MET A 42 12.10 -26.42 17.86
N ARG A 43 10.98 -26.06 18.50
CA ARG A 43 10.86 -26.15 19.97
C ARG A 43 10.98 -27.58 20.45
N TYR A 44 10.40 -28.55 19.74
CA TYR A 44 10.53 -29.97 20.02
C TYR A 44 11.99 -30.43 19.96
N LEU A 45 12.73 -29.95 18.96
CA LEU A 45 14.17 -30.23 18.79
C LEU A 45 15.08 -29.39 19.69
N GLY A 46 14.52 -28.61 20.64
CA GLY A 46 15.29 -27.73 21.54
C GLY A 46 15.97 -26.55 20.83
N LEU A 47 15.53 -26.19 19.63
CA LEU A 47 16.06 -25.09 18.82
C LEU A 47 15.30 -23.79 19.06
N GLN A 48 16.02 -22.68 19.03
CA GLN A 48 15.41 -21.35 19.04
C GLN A 48 14.78 -21.03 17.67
N PRO A 49 13.50 -20.60 17.63
CA PRO A 49 12.85 -20.22 16.39
C PRO A 49 13.57 -19.07 15.68
N SER A 50 14.07 -19.34 14.47
CA SER A 50 14.72 -18.33 13.62
C SER A 50 14.33 -18.53 12.16
N GLY A 51 14.32 -17.45 11.37
CA GLY A 51 13.91 -17.52 9.95
C GLY A 51 14.83 -18.42 9.10
N SER A 52 16.13 -18.41 9.37
CA SER A 52 17.10 -19.28 8.69
C SER A 52 16.87 -20.75 9.02
N MET A 53 16.66 -21.09 10.30
CA MET A 53 16.33 -22.46 10.72
C MET A 53 14.97 -22.89 10.18
N HIS A 54 14.00 -21.98 10.10
CA HIS A 54 12.69 -22.23 9.49
C HIS A 54 12.82 -22.67 8.04
N CYS A 55 13.59 -21.92 7.26
CA CYS A 55 13.88 -22.27 5.88
C CYS A 55 14.60 -23.62 5.78
N HIS A 56 15.62 -23.83 6.62
CA HIS A 56 16.41 -25.07 6.61
C HIS A 56 15.56 -26.31 6.90
N LEU A 57 14.80 -26.32 8.00
CA LEU A 57 13.96 -27.45 8.37
C LEU A 57 12.79 -27.65 7.38
N SER A 58 12.19 -26.57 6.89
CA SER A 58 11.10 -26.68 5.89
C SER A 58 11.58 -27.33 4.60
N LYS A 59 12.78 -26.97 4.11
CA LYS A 59 13.37 -27.60 2.92
C LYS A 59 13.59 -29.09 3.15
N ARG A 60 14.14 -29.43 4.30
CA ARG A 60 14.51 -30.80 4.65
C ARG A 60 13.32 -31.72 4.87
N ILE A 61 12.27 -31.23 5.54
CA ILE A 61 10.98 -31.91 5.67
C ILE A 61 10.38 -32.20 4.29
N LYS A 62 10.46 -31.22 3.37
CA LYS A 62 10.00 -31.38 1.99
C LYS A 62 10.84 -32.38 1.20
N GLU A 63 12.17 -32.35 1.34
CA GLU A 63 13.11 -33.29 0.69
C GLU A 63 12.85 -34.74 1.12
N PHE A 64 12.52 -34.96 2.40
CA PHE A 64 12.16 -36.28 2.91
C PHE A 64 10.71 -36.70 2.63
N GLY A 65 9.88 -35.81 2.10
CA GLY A 65 8.47 -36.09 1.80
C GLY A 65 7.62 -36.36 3.04
N ILE A 66 7.97 -35.77 4.18
CA ILE A 66 7.23 -35.94 5.44
C ILE A 66 5.91 -35.18 5.34
N ASP A 67 4.79 -35.85 5.68
CA ASP A 67 3.48 -35.21 5.70
C ASP A 67 3.37 -34.21 6.86
N ILE A 68 3.04 -32.97 6.51
CA ILE A 68 2.81 -31.86 7.44
C ILE A 68 1.47 -31.17 7.13
N SER A 69 0.54 -31.87 6.47
CA SER A 69 -0.77 -31.35 6.09
C SER A 69 -1.60 -30.84 7.28
N HIS A 70 -1.37 -31.39 8.49
CA HIS A 70 -1.99 -30.95 9.74
C HIS A 70 -1.44 -29.61 10.27
N PHE A 71 -0.35 -29.08 9.69
CA PHE A 71 0.22 -27.82 10.15
C PHE A 71 -0.70 -26.65 9.80
N GLN A 72 -1.11 -25.89 10.82
CA GLN A 72 -2.05 -24.79 10.62
C GLN A 72 -1.39 -23.58 9.94
N GLY A 73 -0.07 -23.40 10.04
CA GLY A 73 0.66 -22.31 9.37
C GLY A 73 0.02 -20.93 9.58
N GLN A 74 -0.18 -20.18 8.50
CA GLN A 74 -0.88 -18.88 8.54
C GLN A 74 -2.40 -18.99 8.75
N SER A 75 -2.95 -20.19 8.78
CA SER A 75 -4.39 -20.45 8.90
C SER A 75 -4.90 -20.67 10.33
N TRP A 76 -4.05 -20.49 11.34
CA TRP A 76 -4.45 -20.56 12.76
C TRP A 76 -5.58 -19.57 13.15
N ARG A 77 -5.79 -18.49 12.38
CA ARG A 77 -6.95 -17.58 12.50
C ARG A 77 -7.95 -17.70 11.35
N ARG A 78 -7.83 -18.71 10.49
CA ARG A 78 -8.74 -18.86 9.35
C ARG A 78 -10.16 -19.06 9.89
N GLY A 79 -11.08 -18.20 9.46
CA GLY A 79 -12.47 -18.20 9.92
C GLY A 79 -12.74 -17.36 11.18
N VAL A 80 -11.70 -16.89 11.89
CA VAL A 80 -11.86 -15.96 13.01
C VAL A 80 -11.84 -14.53 12.46
N PRO A 81 -12.93 -13.75 12.61
CA PRO A 81 -12.92 -12.34 12.21
C PRO A 81 -11.86 -11.56 13.00
N ASP A 82 -11.17 -10.66 12.31
CA ASP A 82 -10.30 -9.68 12.96
C ASP A 82 -11.14 -8.86 13.96
N PRO A 83 -10.75 -8.80 15.25
CA PRO A 83 -11.50 -8.07 16.28
C PRO A 83 -11.59 -6.56 15.97
N ASP A 84 -10.60 -6.00 15.25
CA ASP A 84 -10.59 -4.59 14.83
C ASP A 84 -11.25 -4.39 13.46
N ARG A 85 -11.94 -5.41 12.95
CA ARG A 85 -12.69 -5.33 11.70
C ARG A 85 -13.79 -4.30 11.82
N LEU A 86 -13.65 -3.25 11.04
CA LEU A 86 -14.65 -2.21 10.87
C LEU A 86 -15.95 -2.79 10.28
N ARG A 87 -17.06 -2.50 10.96
CA ARG A 87 -18.41 -2.88 10.53
C ARG A 87 -18.89 -2.05 9.33
N ALA A 88 -19.85 -2.58 8.57
CA ALA A 88 -20.45 -1.87 7.44
C ALA A 88 -20.96 -0.47 7.79
N GLU A 89 -21.60 -0.30 8.96
CA GLU A 89 -22.20 0.99 9.36
C GLU A 89 -21.13 2.06 9.62
N VAL A 90 -19.90 1.65 9.95
CA VAL A 90 -18.76 2.57 10.14
C VAL A 90 -18.06 2.88 8.81
N ILE A 91 -18.20 2.01 7.82
CA ILE A 91 -17.58 2.15 6.48
C ILE A 91 -18.46 2.99 5.56
N LEU A 92 -19.76 2.72 5.56
CA LEU A 92 -20.73 3.28 4.61
C LEU A 92 -21.29 4.62 5.10
N VAL A 93 -20.38 5.54 5.44
CA VAL A 93 -20.70 6.89 5.91
C VAL A 93 -20.05 7.94 5.02
N TYR A 94 -20.57 9.16 5.08
CA TYR A 94 -19.90 10.30 4.48
C TYR A 94 -18.65 10.66 5.30
N ASN A 95 -17.50 10.82 4.64
CA ASN A 95 -16.27 11.37 5.22
C ASN A 95 -15.80 10.69 6.53
N ARG A 96 -15.37 9.43 6.40
CA ARG A 96 -14.93 8.62 7.53
C ARG A 96 -13.59 9.06 8.15
N ARG A 97 -12.68 9.64 7.35
CA ARG A 97 -11.29 9.98 7.73
C ARG A 97 -10.76 11.16 6.91
N GLU A 98 -11.31 12.36 7.15
CA GLU A 98 -10.77 13.65 6.68
C GLU A 98 -10.13 13.61 5.29
N GLY A 99 -10.95 13.34 4.25
CA GLY A 99 -10.48 13.44 2.87
C GLY A 99 -9.71 12.22 2.30
N LYS A 100 -9.56 11.12 3.05
CA LYS A 100 -8.99 9.88 2.51
C LYS A 100 -10.05 8.97 1.90
N LYS A 101 -9.80 8.53 0.65
CA LYS A 101 -10.59 7.49 -0.04
C LYS A 101 -10.59 6.19 0.75
N GLU A 102 -11.76 5.58 0.93
CA GLU A 102 -11.89 4.26 1.57
C GLU A 102 -11.44 3.16 0.61
N ALA A 103 -10.87 2.08 1.17
CA ALA A 103 -10.38 0.97 0.37
C ALA A 103 -11.54 0.22 -0.29
N THR A 104 -11.45 -0.02 -1.60
CA THR A 104 -12.52 -0.64 -2.39
C THR A 104 -12.94 -2.02 -1.87
N TYR A 105 -12.01 -2.82 -1.33
CA TYR A 105 -12.35 -4.12 -0.76
C TYR A 105 -13.24 -4.01 0.49
N ARG A 106 -13.08 -2.96 1.29
CA ARG A 106 -13.92 -2.67 2.47
C ARG A 106 -15.31 -2.22 2.05
N LEU A 107 -15.40 -1.32 1.06
CA LEU A 107 -16.69 -0.89 0.50
C LEU A 107 -17.47 -2.08 -0.07
N ARG A 108 -16.83 -2.92 -0.90
CA ARG A 108 -17.47 -4.11 -1.48
C ARG A 108 -18.02 -5.04 -0.40
N ARG A 109 -17.19 -5.34 0.59
CA ARG A 109 -17.56 -6.20 1.71
C ARG A 109 -18.72 -5.60 2.51
N ALA A 110 -18.64 -4.32 2.87
CA ALA A 110 -19.68 -3.63 3.61
C ALA A 110 -21.02 -3.58 2.84
N LEU A 111 -20.97 -3.36 1.52
CA LEU A 111 -22.16 -3.43 0.66
C LEU A 111 -22.77 -4.83 0.67
N GLY A 112 -21.95 -5.89 0.61
CA GLY A 112 -22.41 -7.26 0.75
C GLY A 112 -23.01 -7.56 2.12
N GLU A 113 -22.41 -7.07 3.20
CA GLU A 113 -22.91 -7.21 4.59
C GLU A 113 -24.32 -6.63 4.76
N ILE A 114 -24.65 -5.53 4.07
CA ILE A 114 -26.01 -4.94 4.07
C ILE A 114 -26.96 -5.54 3.01
N GLY A 115 -26.54 -6.62 2.34
CA GLY A 115 -27.36 -7.32 1.36
C GLY A 115 -27.48 -6.63 -0.01
N ARG A 116 -26.54 -5.74 -0.39
CA ARG A 116 -26.54 -5.15 -1.74
C ARG A 116 -26.28 -6.25 -2.78
N PRO A 117 -27.17 -6.44 -3.77
CA PRO A 117 -26.92 -7.37 -4.87
C PRO A 117 -25.64 -7.00 -5.64
N CYS A 118 -24.81 -7.99 -5.94
CA CYS A 118 -23.59 -7.81 -6.73
C CYS A 118 -23.89 -7.90 -8.23
N CYS A 119 -24.84 -7.09 -8.71
CA CYS A 119 -25.17 -6.97 -10.13
C CYS A 119 -25.00 -5.51 -10.59
N CYS A 120 -24.83 -5.30 -11.89
CA CYS A 120 -24.74 -3.96 -12.46
C CYS A 120 -26.07 -3.24 -12.28
N GLU A 121 -26.09 -2.09 -11.59
CA GLU A 121 -27.32 -1.30 -11.39
C GLU A 121 -27.87 -0.67 -12.68
N VAL A 122 -27.10 -0.65 -13.77
CA VAL A 122 -27.52 -0.08 -15.06
C VAL A 122 -28.08 -1.14 -16.00
N CYS A 123 -27.33 -2.21 -16.25
CA CYS A 123 -27.72 -3.24 -17.22
C CYS A 123 -28.14 -4.57 -16.61
N GLY A 124 -28.11 -4.71 -15.29
CA GLY A 124 -28.47 -5.95 -14.58
C GLY A 124 -27.43 -7.07 -14.69
N LEU A 125 -26.29 -6.86 -15.35
CA LEU A 125 -25.27 -7.89 -15.54
C LEU A 125 -24.82 -8.47 -14.18
N ASN A 126 -24.91 -9.80 -14.07
CA ASN A 126 -24.43 -10.56 -12.92
C ASN A 126 -22.89 -10.58 -12.85
N PRO A 127 -22.28 -10.97 -11.72
CA PRO A 127 -20.83 -10.98 -11.55
C PRO A 127 -20.20 -12.22 -12.21
N GLU A 128 -20.68 -12.59 -13.38
CA GLU A 128 -20.14 -13.66 -14.22
C GLU A 128 -20.09 -13.19 -15.68
N TRP A 129 -18.96 -13.43 -16.34
CA TRP A 129 -18.78 -13.15 -17.75
C TRP A 129 -17.88 -14.21 -18.38
N ASN A 130 -18.33 -14.79 -19.48
CA ASN A 130 -17.59 -15.84 -20.20
C ASN A 130 -17.18 -17.03 -19.29
N GLY A 131 -18.12 -17.48 -18.43
CA GLY A 131 -17.91 -18.58 -17.49
C GLY A 131 -16.90 -18.30 -16.37
N LYS A 132 -16.51 -17.04 -16.17
CA LYS A 132 -15.57 -16.62 -15.12
C LYS A 132 -16.18 -15.52 -14.26
N GLU A 133 -15.76 -15.43 -13.01
CA GLU A 133 -16.19 -14.36 -12.10
C GLU A 133 -15.82 -12.98 -12.67
N LEU A 134 -16.83 -12.13 -12.84
CA LEU A 134 -16.66 -10.73 -13.20
C LEU A 134 -16.73 -9.87 -11.94
N ARG A 135 -15.59 -9.32 -11.55
CA ARG A 135 -15.54 -8.34 -10.46
C ARG A 135 -16.14 -7.01 -10.92
N LEU A 136 -17.40 -6.76 -10.54
CA LEU A 136 -18.05 -5.47 -10.75
C LEU A 136 -17.31 -4.33 -9.99
N GLN A 137 -17.30 -3.17 -10.61
CA GLN A 137 -16.66 -1.96 -10.13
C GLN A 137 -17.63 -1.18 -9.23
N ILE A 138 -17.09 -0.50 -8.21
CA ILE A 138 -17.89 0.37 -7.33
C ILE A 138 -17.76 1.79 -7.87
N ASP A 139 -18.90 2.41 -8.11
CA ASP A 139 -19.03 3.80 -8.55
C ASP A 139 -19.77 4.63 -7.49
N HIS A 140 -19.38 5.89 -7.37
CA HIS A 140 -20.02 6.91 -6.56
C HIS A 140 -20.92 7.73 -7.48
N LYS A 141 -22.25 7.66 -7.32
CA LYS A 141 -23.22 8.30 -8.23
C LYS A 141 -22.98 9.80 -8.42
N ASP A 142 -22.53 10.48 -7.37
CA ASP A 142 -22.19 11.91 -7.36
C ASP A 142 -20.74 12.23 -7.77
N GLY A 143 -19.89 11.22 -7.96
CA GLY A 143 -18.45 11.39 -8.22
C GLY A 143 -17.61 11.81 -7.01
N ASP A 144 -18.20 12.00 -5.82
CA ASP A 144 -17.46 12.30 -4.60
C ASP A 144 -16.95 11.00 -3.97
N ILE A 145 -15.63 10.77 -4.09
CA ILE A 145 -14.94 9.60 -3.55
C ILE A 145 -15.03 9.47 -2.02
N LEU A 146 -15.47 10.51 -1.32
CA LEU A 146 -15.65 10.54 0.14
C LEU A 146 -17.08 10.20 0.57
N ASN A 147 -18.05 10.26 -0.35
CA ASN A 147 -19.44 9.96 -0.07
C ASN A 147 -19.74 8.46 -0.16
N ASN A 148 -19.33 7.70 0.87
CA ASN A 148 -19.53 6.25 0.90
C ASN A 148 -20.92 5.82 1.40
N ARG A 149 -21.90 6.73 1.45
CA ARG A 149 -23.26 6.37 1.88
C ARG A 149 -23.83 5.29 0.96
N PRO A 150 -24.54 4.26 1.48
CA PRO A 150 -24.99 3.12 0.67
C PRO A 150 -25.79 3.54 -0.56
N LYS A 151 -26.66 4.56 -0.42
CA LYS A 151 -27.51 5.06 -1.51
C LYS A 151 -26.69 5.70 -2.66
N ASN A 152 -25.53 6.26 -2.35
CA ASN A 152 -24.64 6.90 -3.31
C ASN A 152 -23.73 5.90 -4.05
N LEU A 153 -23.42 4.76 -3.43
CA LEU A 153 -22.62 3.71 -4.06
C LEU A 153 -23.47 2.83 -4.96
N ARG A 154 -22.90 2.38 -6.08
CA ARG A 154 -23.47 1.35 -6.95
C ARG A 154 -22.44 0.39 -7.51
N PHE A 155 -22.85 -0.83 -7.82
CA PHE A 155 -22.05 -1.76 -8.61
C PHE A 155 -22.31 -1.54 -10.10
N LEU A 156 -21.25 -1.46 -10.90
CA LEU A 156 -21.32 -1.34 -12.36
C LEU A 156 -20.37 -2.35 -13.02
N CYS A 157 -20.78 -2.89 -14.17
CA CYS A 157 -19.86 -3.63 -15.02
C CYS A 157 -18.87 -2.66 -15.70
N PRO A 158 -17.70 -3.15 -16.18
CA PRO A 158 -16.70 -2.29 -16.81
C PRO A 158 -17.25 -1.45 -17.98
N ASN A 159 -18.17 -2.01 -18.75
CA ASN A 159 -18.77 -1.34 -19.91
C ASN A 159 -19.76 -0.24 -19.53
N CYS A 160 -20.56 -0.43 -18.48
CA CYS A 160 -21.46 0.62 -18.00
C CYS A 160 -20.70 1.68 -17.20
N HIS A 161 -19.68 1.28 -16.44
CA HIS A 161 -18.87 2.24 -15.69
C HIS A 161 -18.10 3.17 -16.62
N SER A 162 -17.56 2.66 -17.74
CA SER A 162 -16.87 3.50 -18.73
C SER A 162 -17.74 4.59 -19.38
N GLN A 163 -19.06 4.42 -19.34
CA GLN A 163 -20.05 5.37 -19.87
C GLN A 163 -20.50 6.42 -18.85
N THR A 164 -20.12 6.28 -17.58
CA THR A 164 -20.49 7.26 -16.54
C THR A 164 -19.84 8.61 -16.77
N GLU A 165 -20.51 9.67 -16.32
CA GLU A 165 -20.02 11.04 -16.47
C GLU A 165 -18.73 11.32 -15.67
N ASN A 166 -18.50 10.58 -14.59
CA ASN A 166 -17.36 10.70 -13.69
C ASN A 166 -16.24 9.66 -13.98
N TYR A 167 -16.37 8.85 -15.04
CA TYR A 167 -15.39 7.81 -15.37
C TYR A 167 -13.99 8.37 -15.64
N GLY A 168 -12.97 7.68 -15.10
CA GLY A 168 -11.58 7.88 -15.49
C GLY A 168 -10.95 9.23 -15.10
N SER A 169 -11.56 10.00 -14.20
CA SER A 169 -11.08 11.32 -13.75
C SER A 169 -11.02 12.42 -14.83
N TYR A 170 -11.26 12.11 -16.10
CA TYR A 170 -11.10 13.04 -17.24
C TYR A 170 -12.21 14.10 -17.30
N LYS A 171 -13.32 13.90 -16.61
CA LYS A 171 -14.47 14.82 -16.59
C LYS A 171 -14.63 15.58 -15.25
N ASN A 172 -13.73 15.38 -14.28
CA ASN A 172 -13.74 16.05 -12.98
C ASN A 172 -13.55 17.57 -13.02
N ALA A 173 -13.32 18.17 -14.20
CA ALA A 173 -13.42 19.61 -14.36
C ALA A 173 -14.84 20.13 -14.03
N LYS A 174 -15.89 19.31 -14.19
CA LYS A 174 -17.29 19.74 -14.01
C LYS A 174 -17.81 19.70 -12.57
N PHE A 175 -17.19 18.91 -11.69
CA PHE A 175 -17.58 18.77 -10.28
C PHE A 175 -16.60 19.44 -9.31
N ARG A 176 -15.77 20.37 -9.78
CA ARG A 176 -15.21 21.36 -8.88
C ARG A 176 -16.37 22.17 -8.34
N GLU A 177 -16.66 22.01 -7.05
CA GLU A 177 -17.53 22.92 -6.31
C GLU A 177 -17.20 24.35 -6.74
N ARG A 178 -18.21 25.12 -7.17
CA ARG A 178 -17.97 26.46 -7.69
C ARG A 178 -17.30 27.26 -6.57
N VAL A 179 -16.03 27.56 -6.74
CA VAL A 179 -15.28 28.34 -5.75
C VAL A 179 -15.44 29.80 -6.13
N TYR A 180 -15.76 30.65 -5.15
CA TYR A 180 -15.89 32.08 -5.35
C TYR A 180 -14.77 32.82 -4.62
N CYS A 181 -14.36 33.96 -5.17
CA CYS A 181 -13.40 34.84 -4.52
C CYS A 181 -13.99 35.39 -3.22
N SER A 182 -13.33 35.14 -2.08
CA SER A 182 -13.81 35.62 -0.77
C SER A 182 -13.85 37.15 -0.61
N SER A 183 -13.40 37.92 -1.60
CA SER A 183 -13.38 39.40 -1.57
C SER A 183 -14.28 40.06 -2.60
N CYS A 184 -14.62 39.41 -3.71
CA CYS A 184 -15.38 40.03 -4.80
C CYS A 184 -16.42 39.10 -5.44
N ASP A 185 -16.60 37.91 -4.87
CA ASP A 185 -17.54 36.88 -5.32
C ASP A 185 -17.44 36.48 -6.80
N GLU A 186 -16.30 36.78 -7.43
CA GLU A 186 -16.00 36.33 -8.79
C GLU A 186 -15.75 34.81 -8.79
N MET A 187 -16.38 34.11 -9.73
CA MET A 187 -16.24 32.67 -9.89
C MET A 187 -14.80 32.29 -10.29
N LEU A 188 -14.20 31.35 -9.55
CA LEU A 188 -12.84 30.88 -9.73
C LEU A 188 -12.79 29.49 -10.38
N ASN A 189 -11.82 29.30 -11.27
CA ASN A 189 -11.53 27.99 -11.87
C ASN A 189 -10.92 26.98 -10.86
N LYS A 190 -10.29 27.48 -9.79
CA LYS A 190 -9.77 26.70 -8.64
C LYS A 190 -9.59 27.60 -7.42
N GLY A 191 -9.87 27.07 -6.23
CA GLY A 191 -9.48 27.72 -4.97
C GLY A 191 -7.98 27.66 -4.76
N GLY A 192 -7.35 28.80 -4.54
CA GLY A 192 -5.97 28.88 -4.03
C GLY A 192 -5.96 28.97 -2.50
N PRO A 193 -4.78 28.86 -1.86
CA PRO A 193 -4.65 28.92 -0.38
C PRO A 193 -5.22 30.19 0.25
N THR A 194 -5.30 31.28 -0.53
CA THR A 194 -5.80 32.58 -0.09
C THR A 194 -7.31 32.73 -0.22
N GLY A 195 -7.99 31.86 -0.98
CA GLY A 195 -9.41 32.02 -1.32
C GLY A 195 -9.74 33.21 -2.24
N LEU A 196 -8.74 33.89 -2.81
CA LEU A 196 -8.91 35.14 -3.58
C LEU A 196 -8.64 34.96 -5.08
N CYS A 197 -9.34 35.73 -5.92
CA CYS A 197 -9.02 35.86 -7.35
C CYS A 197 -7.69 36.60 -7.54
N ARG A 198 -7.10 36.49 -8.74
CA ARG A 198 -5.82 37.14 -9.07
C ARG A 198 -5.87 38.65 -8.84
N ARG A 199 -6.98 39.30 -9.17
CA ARG A 199 -7.20 40.73 -8.97
C ARG A 199 -7.20 41.09 -7.48
N CYS A 200 -8.09 40.48 -6.68
CA CYS A 200 -8.17 40.75 -5.24
C CYS A 200 -6.87 40.40 -4.51
N SER A 201 -6.20 39.31 -4.90
CA SER A 201 -4.90 38.96 -4.34
C SER A 201 -3.83 40.02 -4.64
N ASN A 202 -3.85 40.64 -5.83
CA ASN A 202 -2.91 41.70 -6.21
C ASN A 202 -3.23 43.05 -5.56
N GLN A 203 -4.49 43.29 -5.20
CA GLN A 203 -4.93 44.49 -4.49
C GLN A 203 -4.62 44.43 -2.99
N ARG A 204 -4.31 43.24 -2.44
CA ARG A 204 -3.84 43.15 -1.06
C ARG A 204 -2.59 44.02 -0.91
N PRO A 205 -2.49 44.78 0.19
CA PRO A 205 -1.24 45.44 0.52
C PRO A 205 -0.16 44.36 0.56
N ARG A 206 0.83 44.45 -0.33
CA ARG A 206 2.01 43.61 -0.22
C ARG A 206 2.55 43.87 1.17
N THR A 207 2.75 42.82 1.97
CA THR A 207 3.54 42.93 3.18
C THR A 207 4.78 43.72 2.83
N ALA A 208 5.07 44.78 3.59
CA ALA A 208 6.17 45.68 3.32
C ALA A 208 7.38 44.84 2.91
N SER A 209 7.90 45.11 1.72
CA SER A 209 9.06 44.38 1.22
C SER A 209 10.12 44.51 2.31
N ARG A 210 10.58 43.40 2.87
CA ARG A 210 11.72 43.36 3.81
C ARG A 210 13.04 43.69 3.09
N LYS A 211 13.01 44.62 2.12
CA LYS A 211 14.20 45.16 1.50
C LYS A 211 14.89 45.98 2.57
N ILE A 212 15.98 45.44 3.05
CA ILE A 212 16.89 46.13 3.94
C ILE A 212 17.70 47.06 3.05
N SER A 213 17.76 48.35 3.40
CA SER A 213 18.52 49.35 2.67
C SER A 213 20.00 49.23 3.02
N LEU A 214 20.66 48.19 2.51
CA LEU A 214 22.11 48.03 2.54
C LEU A 214 22.63 47.99 1.11
N SER A 215 23.70 48.73 0.86
CA SER A 215 24.45 48.60 -0.38
C SER A 215 25.18 47.25 -0.43
N GLN A 216 25.50 46.82 -1.65
CA GLN A 216 26.27 45.59 -1.87
C GLN A 216 27.66 45.66 -1.21
N GLU A 217 28.24 46.86 -1.11
CA GLU A 217 29.56 47.08 -0.50
C GLU A 217 29.50 46.97 1.02
N GLU A 218 28.46 47.52 1.66
CA GLU A 218 28.23 47.38 3.11
C GLU A 218 27.98 45.92 3.51
N LEU A 219 27.22 45.18 2.71
CA LEU A 219 26.96 43.76 2.96
C LEU A 219 28.24 42.91 2.86
N ARG A 220 29.08 43.16 1.83
CA ARG A 220 30.38 42.49 1.71
C ARG A 220 31.25 42.77 2.92
N ASN A 221 31.33 44.02 3.35
CA ASN A 221 32.12 44.40 4.54
C ASN A 221 31.60 43.74 5.83
N LEU A 222 30.30 43.53 5.96
CA LEU A 222 29.68 42.87 7.13
C LEU A 222 29.97 41.37 7.17
N VAL A 223 29.86 40.67 6.02
CA VAL A 223 30.14 39.24 5.91
C VAL A 223 31.62 38.93 6.20
N TRP A 224 32.53 39.85 5.92
CA TRP A 224 33.95 39.72 6.30
C TRP A 224 34.23 39.95 7.79
N LYS A 225 33.36 40.67 8.50
CA LYS A 225 33.55 41.04 9.92
C LYS A 225 32.80 40.14 10.90
N LYS A 226 31.72 39.48 10.47
CA LYS A 226 30.86 38.63 11.29
C LYS A 226 30.52 37.33 10.57
N PRO A 227 30.30 36.22 11.31
CA PRO A 227 29.77 34.99 10.72
C PRO A 227 28.41 35.22 10.02
N VAL A 228 28.20 34.57 8.87
CA VAL A 228 27.01 34.73 8.00
C VAL A 228 25.69 34.58 8.76
N ARG A 229 25.61 33.63 9.69
CA ARG A 229 24.43 33.41 10.54
C ARG A 229 24.10 34.61 11.43
N GLN A 230 25.12 35.26 11.98
CA GLN A 230 24.94 36.42 12.84
C GLN A 230 24.51 37.65 12.03
N VAL A 231 25.02 37.78 10.80
CA VAL A 231 24.54 38.80 9.84
C VAL A 231 23.08 38.54 9.48
N ALA A 232 22.68 37.28 9.27
CA ALA A 232 21.30 36.92 8.96
C ALA A 232 20.34 37.23 10.13
N GLU A 233 20.76 36.94 11.37
CA GLU A 233 20.02 37.28 12.59
C GLU A 233 19.86 38.80 12.78
N ASP A 234 20.93 39.59 12.62
CA ASP A 234 20.91 41.07 12.71
C ASP A 234 19.88 41.70 11.76
N PHE A 235 19.63 41.02 10.63
CA PHE A 235 18.75 41.48 9.56
C PHE A 235 17.39 40.76 9.51
N GLY A 236 17.15 39.80 10.39
CA GLY A 236 15.90 39.02 10.41
C GLY A 236 15.63 38.26 9.11
N VAL A 237 16.69 37.81 8.42
CA VAL A 237 16.64 37.04 7.17
C VAL A 237 17.23 35.64 7.39
N SER A 238 17.06 34.73 6.43
CA SER A 238 17.67 33.40 6.50
C SER A 238 19.14 33.45 6.06
N ASP A 239 19.98 32.55 6.58
CA ASP A 239 21.42 32.45 6.23
C ASP A 239 21.68 32.38 4.71
N THR A 240 20.80 31.71 3.95
CA THR A 240 20.88 31.61 2.48
C THR A 240 20.67 32.95 1.76
N ALA A 241 20.07 33.95 2.42
CA ALA A 241 19.78 35.26 1.84
C ALA A 241 20.95 36.25 1.96
N VAL A 242 22.04 35.86 2.64
CA VAL A 242 23.24 36.70 2.88
C VAL A 242 24.34 36.43 1.84
N HIS A 243 24.30 35.28 1.16
CA HIS A 243 25.22 34.91 0.07
C HIS A 243 24.83 35.58 -1.26
#